data_AF-A0A6I1W1H9-F1
#
_entry.id   AF-A0A6I1W1H9-F1
#
_cell.length_a   1.000
_cell.length_b   1.000
_cell.length_c   1.000
_cell.angle_alpha   90.00
_cell.angle_beta   90.00
_cell.angle_gamma   90.00
#
_symmetry.space_group_name_H-M   'P 1'
#
loop_
_entity.id
_entity.type
_entity.pdbx_description
1 polymer ?
#
loop_
_entity_poly.entity_id
_entity_poly.type
_entity_poly.pdbx_seq_one_letter_code
_entity_poly.pdbx_strand_id
1 'polypeptide(L)'
;NHIRSLNSHGIVAIRDREVSTADLERVLDAAQAVAIPADQRVLHTLAQDYVIDNQEGVREPLGMSGVRLEAKVHVVTCAVNAAQNIEKCVRRCGLEVDDIILEQ
;
A
#
# COMPACT_ATOMS: atom_id res chain seq x y z
N ASN A 1 -12.73 13.69 11.84
CA ASN A 1 -12.04 13.07 10.69
C ASN A 1 -11.00 12.09 11.18
N HIS A 2 -11.31 10.79 11.10
CA HIS A 2 -10.44 9.70 11.57
C HIS A 2 -9.83 8.88 10.44
N ILE A 3 -10.25 9.10 9.19
CA ILE A 3 -9.72 8.44 8.00
C ILE A 3 -9.09 9.51 7.11
N ARG A 4 -7.95 9.19 6.50
CA ARG A 4 -7.31 9.97 5.44
C ARG A 4 -6.87 9.02 4.35
N SER A 5 -6.71 9.55 3.15
CA SER A 5 -6.08 8.80 2.07
C SER A 5 -5.12 9.67 1.28
N LEU A 6 -4.12 9.02 0.69
CA LEU A 6 -3.11 9.66 -0.12
C LEU A 6 -2.65 8.70 -1.21
N ASN A 7 -2.31 9.26 -2.37
CA ASN A 7 -1.66 8.52 -3.43
C ASN A 7 -0.14 8.58 -3.24
N SER A 8 0.52 7.47 -3.50
CA SER A 8 1.97 7.34 -3.48
C SER A 8 2.43 6.58 -4.70
N HIS A 9 3.70 6.75 -5.05
CA HIS A 9 4.34 5.95 -6.08
C HIS A 9 5.74 5.54 -5.63
N GLY A 10 6.14 4.34 -6.03
CA GLY A 10 7.48 3.79 -5.81
C GLY A 10 8.11 3.47 -7.15
N ILE A 11 9.42 3.67 -7.29
CA ILE A 11 10.15 3.42 -8.53
C ILE A 11 11.37 2.55 -8.23
N VAL A 12 11.54 1.49 -9.01
CA VAL A 12 12.70 0.60 -8.94
C VAL A 12 13.25 0.27 -10.32
N ALA A 13 14.55 -0.03 -10.37
CA ALA A 13 15.15 -0.63 -11.57
C ALA A 13 14.84 -2.13 -11.65
N ILE A 14 14.55 -2.60 -12.86
CA ILE A 14 14.41 -4.01 -13.22
C ILE A 14 15.81 -4.55 -13.54
N ARG A 15 16.22 -5.66 -12.91
CA ARG A 15 17.59 -6.17 -13.03
C ARG A 15 17.80 -7.00 -14.30
N ASP A 16 16.91 -7.94 -14.57
CA ASP A 16 17.09 -8.94 -15.62
C ASP A 16 16.32 -8.60 -16.91
N ARG A 17 16.00 -7.32 -17.10
CA ARG A 17 15.14 -6.79 -18.19
C ARG A 17 13.74 -7.38 -18.25
N GLU A 18 13.36 -8.19 -17.26
CA GLU A 18 12.05 -8.79 -17.08
C GLU A 18 11.66 -8.60 -15.61
N VAL A 19 10.41 -8.17 -15.38
CA VAL A 19 9.90 -7.94 -14.03
C VAL A 19 9.77 -9.27 -13.31
N SER A 20 10.53 -9.42 -12.23
CA SER A 20 10.44 -10.54 -11.30
C SER A 20 9.55 -10.22 -10.10
N THR A 21 9.17 -11.25 -9.34
CA THR A 21 8.46 -11.07 -8.06
C THR A 21 9.25 -10.20 -7.09
N ALA A 22 10.58 -10.30 -7.09
CA ALA A 22 11.43 -9.48 -6.24
C ALA A 22 11.43 -7.99 -6.65
N ASP A 23 11.25 -7.69 -7.94
CA ASP A 23 11.07 -6.32 -8.40
C ASP A 23 9.72 -5.76 -7.96
N LEU A 24 8.69 -6.61 -7.99
CA LEU A 24 7.33 -6.27 -7.55
C LEU A 24 7.27 -5.96 -6.05
N GLU A 25 7.87 -6.81 -5.21
CA GLU A 25 7.96 -6.56 -3.77
C GLU A 25 8.69 -5.25 -3.47
N ARG A 26 9.86 -5.04 -4.10
CA ARG A 26 10.65 -3.82 -3.89
C ARG A 26 9.92 -2.55 -4.32
N VAL A 27 9.18 -2.58 -5.43
CA VAL A 27 8.45 -1.40 -5.90
C VAL A 27 7.26 -1.09 -4.99
N LEU A 28 6.59 -2.11 -4.46
CA LEU A 28 5.50 -1.95 -3.49
C LEU A 28 6.02 -1.41 -2.15
N ASP A 29 7.14 -1.92 -1.66
CA ASP A 29 7.80 -1.39 -0.46
C ASP A 29 8.18 0.08 -0.63
N ALA A 30 8.77 0.43 -1.78
CA ALA A 30 9.11 1.81 -2.10
C ALA A 30 7.86 2.70 -2.18
N ALA A 31 6.77 2.21 -2.76
CA ALA A 31 5.52 2.95 -2.88
C ALA A 31 4.82 3.13 -1.52
N GLN A 32 5.00 2.19 -0.60
CA GLN A 32 4.47 2.23 0.77
C GLN A 32 5.32 3.07 1.73
N ALA A 33 6.55 3.42 1.36
CA ALA A 33 7.49 4.22 2.17
C ALA A 33 7.12 5.72 2.21
N VAL A 34 5.86 6.02 2.50
CA VAL A 34 5.34 7.38 2.69
C VAL A 34 5.47 7.84 4.13
N ALA A 35 5.74 9.13 4.31
CA ALA A 35 5.73 9.75 5.63
C ALA A 35 4.30 9.81 6.18
N ILE A 36 3.95 8.82 6.99
CA ILE A 36 2.67 8.80 7.73
C ILE A 36 2.84 9.57 9.04
N PRO A 37 1.96 10.54 9.35
CA PRO A 37 1.97 11.23 10.64
C PRO A 37 1.93 10.24 11.81
N ALA A 38 2.63 10.52 12.90
CA ALA A 38 2.71 9.61 14.05
C ALA A 38 1.36 9.33 14.74
N ASP A 39 0.35 10.18 14.53
CA ASP A 39 -1.02 10.01 15.03
C ASP A 39 -1.91 9.18 14.07
N GLN A 40 -1.35 8.71 12.96
CA GLN A 40 -2.00 7.90 11.94
C GLN A 40 -1.32 6.52 11.83
N ARG A 41 -2.10 5.50 11.50
CA ARG A 41 -1.59 4.18 11.07
C ARG A 41 -2.15 3.84 9.70
N VAL A 42 -1.38 3.11 8.91
CA VAL A 42 -1.87 2.54 7.65
C VAL A 42 -2.96 1.52 7.97
N LEU A 43 -4.07 1.63 7.25
CA LEU A 43 -5.17 0.68 7.29
C LEU A 43 -5.13 -0.20 6.06
N HIS A 44 -5.11 0.42 4.87
CA HIS A 44 -5.08 -0.29 3.59
C HIS A 44 -4.04 0.30 2.66
N THR A 45 -3.39 -0.57 1.88
CA THR A 45 -2.61 -0.18 0.71
C THR A 45 -3.16 -0.89 -0.51
N LEU A 46 -3.57 -0.13 -1.52
CA LEU A 46 -4.20 -0.66 -2.72
C LEU A 46 -3.33 -0.30 -3.94
N ALA A 47 -2.82 -1.29 -4.66
CA ALA A 47 -2.16 -1.05 -5.94
C ALA A 47 -3.20 -0.61 -6.99
N GLN A 48 -2.95 0.52 -7.66
CA GLN A 48 -3.84 1.07 -8.68
C GLN A 48 -3.41 0.62 -10.08
N ASP A 49 -2.18 0.96 -10.45
CA ASP A 49 -1.55 0.64 -11.73
C ASP A 49 -0.03 0.58 -11.57
N TYR A 50 0.60 -0.10 -12.53
CA TYR A 50 2.03 -0.11 -12.73
C TYR A 50 2.40 0.63 -14.02
N VAL A 51 3.63 1.12 -14.05
CA VAL A 51 4.23 1.75 -15.23
C VAL A 51 5.56 1.07 -15.53
N ILE A 52 5.74 0.61 -16.78
CA ILE A 52 7.00 0.01 -17.26
C ILE A 52 7.52 0.85 -18.41
N ASP A 53 8.72 1.43 -18.30
CA ASP A 53 9.37 2.21 -19.38
C ASP A 53 8.46 3.26 -20.08
N ASN A 54 7.58 3.92 -19.31
CA ASN A 54 6.54 4.88 -19.71
C ASN A 54 5.22 4.31 -20.24
N GLN A 55 5.06 2.98 -20.29
CA GLN A 55 3.78 2.35 -20.54
C GLN A 55 2.95 2.35 -19.25
N GLU A 56 1.95 3.23 -19.17
CA GLU A 56 1.02 3.32 -18.04
C GLU A 56 -0.14 2.30 -18.14
N GLY A 57 -0.84 2.10 -17.02
CA GLY A 57 -2.04 1.26 -16.96
C GLY A 57 -1.77 -0.24 -16.96
N VAL A 58 -0.54 -0.66 -16.66
CA VAL A 58 -0.18 -2.07 -16.52
C VAL A 58 -0.81 -2.62 -15.23
N ARG A 59 -1.62 -3.67 -15.32
CA ARG A 59 -2.23 -4.32 -14.15
C ARG A 59 -1.37 -5.43 -13.58
N GLU A 60 -0.80 -6.25 -14.47
CA GLU A 60 0.04 -7.39 -14.13
C GLU A 60 1.41 -7.18 -14.76
N PRO A 61 2.38 -6.59 -14.03
CA PRO A 61 3.70 -6.29 -14.58
C PRO A 61 4.63 -7.50 -14.60
N LEU A 62 4.31 -8.57 -13.84
CA LEU A 62 5.15 -9.76 -13.70
C LEU A 62 5.39 -10.44 -15.07
N GLY A 63 6.66 -10.69 -15.41
CA GLY A 63 7.03 -11.28 -16.69
C GLY A 63 7.07 -10.28 -17.87
N MET A 64 6.73 -9.01 -17.65
CA MET A 64 6.89 -7.99 -18.69
C MET A 64 8.33 -7.51 -18.76
N SER A 65 8.78 -7.19 -19.98
CA SER A 65 10.14 -6.68 -20.18
C SER A 65 10.22 -5.18 -19.97
N GLY A 66 11.30 -4.72 -19.33
CA GLY A 66 11.60 -3.30 -19.19
C GLY A 66 12.83 -3.01 -18.34
N VAL A 67 13.13 -1.73 -18.15
CA VAL A 67 14.27 -1.26 -17.34
C VAL A 67 13.81 -0.60 -16.04
N ARG A 68 12.64 0.05 -16.05
CA ARG A 68 12.09 0.76 -14.89
C ARG A 68 10.67 0.31 -14.60
N LEU A 69 10.43 -0.10 -13.35
CA LEU A 69 9.11 -0.43 -12.82
C LEU A 69 8.69 0.64 -11.81
N GLU A 70 7.51 1.19 -12.01
CA GLU A 70 6.87 2.11 -11.08
C GLU A 70 5.51 1.53 -10.66
N ALA A 71 5.18 1.65 -9.38
CA ALA A 71 3.90 1.23 -8.83
C ALA A 71 3.20 2.44 -8.21
N LYS A 72 1.96 2.71 -8.62
CA LYS A 72 1.12 3.71 -7.97
C LYS A 72 0.19 3.00 -7.00
N VAL A 73 0.17 3.48 -5.77
CA VAL A 73 -0.62 2.91 -4.68
C VAL A 73 -1.48 3.97 -4.02
N HIS A 74 -2.65 3.55 -3.56
CA HIS A 74 -3.51 4.34 -2.71
C HIS A 74 -3.36 3.85 -1.27
N VAL A 75 -2.89 4.72 -0.39
CA VAL A 75 -2.72 4.44 1.03
C VAL A 75 -3.87 5.08 1.78
N VAL A 76 -4.60 4.25 2.54
CA VAL A 76 -5.65 4.67 3.46
C VAL A 76 -5.08 4.59 4.87
N THR A 77 -5.14 5.69 5.61
CA THR A 77 -4.72 5.76 7.00
C THR A 77 -5.89 6.04 7.93
N CYS A 78 -5.77 5.60 9.17
CA CYS A 78 -6.70 5.95 10.22
C CYS A 78 -5.99 6.51 11.46
N ALA A 79 -6.71 7.35 12.22
CA ALA A 79 -6.22 7.88 13.48
C ALA A 79 -5.99 6.73 14.47
N VAL A 80 -4.76 6.64 15.01
CA VAL A 80 -4.36 5.57 15.94
C VAL A 80 -5.34 5.46 17.11
N ASN A 81 -5.72 6.60 17.69
CA ASN A 81 -6.63 6.65 18.83
C ASN A 81 -8.04 6.13 18.48
N ALA A 82 -8.53 6.39 17.27
CA ALA A 82 -9.84 5.92 16.86
C ALA A 82 -9.85 4.39 16.72
N ALA A 83 -8.83 3.83 16.07
CA ALA A 83 -8.68 2.38 15.94
C ALA A 83 -8.51 1.69 17.31
N GLN A 84 -7.66 2.23 18.19
CA GLN A 84 -7.48 1.69 19.54
C GLN A 84 -8.77 1.71 20.37
N ASN A 85 -9.62 2.73 20.22
CA ASN A 85 -10.89 2.80 20.93
C ASN A 85 -11.85 1.69 20.48
N ILE A 86 -11.89 1.40 19.17
CA ILE A 86 -12.67 0.29 18.60
C ILE A 86 -12.13 -1.05 19.11
N GLU A 87 -10.81 -1.27 19.04
CA GLU A 87 -10.16 -2.50 19.53
C GLU A 87 -10.43 -2.75 21.02
N LYS A 88 -10.34 -1.70 21.85
CA LYS A 88 -10.67 -1.79 23.28
C LYS A 88 -12.14 -2.15 23.51
N CYS A 89 -13.05 -1.64 22.69
CA CYS A 89 -14.47 -1.97 22.78
C CYS A 89 -14.70 -3.47 22.52
N VAL A 90 -14.10 -4.01 21.46
CA VAL A 90 -14.19 -5.44 21.10
C VAL A 90 -13.56 -6.32 22.18
N ARG A 91 -12.37 -5.95 22.68
CA ARG A 91 -11.69 -6.68 23.77
C ARG A 91 -12.49 -6.73 25.07
N ARG A 92 -13.31 -5.73 25.38
CA ARG A 92 -14.20 -5.74 26.56
C ARG A 92 -15.30 -6.80 26.46
N CYS A 93 -15.61 -7.26 25.26
CA CYS A 93 -16.54 -8.36 25.02
C CYS A 93 -15.85 -9.74 25.08
N GLY A 94 -14.56 -9.80 25.42
CA GLY A 94 -13.77 -11.05 25.44
C GLY A 94 -13.40 -11.54 24.04
N LEU A 95 -13.42 -10.66 23.03
CA LEU A 95 -13.10 -10.96 21.64
C LEU A 95 -11.77 -10.30 21.24
N GLU A 96 -11.10 -10.87 20.24
CA GLU A 96 -9.92 -10.26 19.63
C GLU A 96 -10.26 -9.66 18.26
N VAL A 97 -9.56 -8.58 17.90
CA VAL A 97 -9.67 -7.97 16.58
C VAL A 97 -8.58 -8.57 15.71
N ASP A 98 -9.00 -9.29 14.67
CA ASP A 98 -8.09 -9.85 13.66
C ASP A 98 -7.60 -8.74 12.72
N ASP A 99 -8.53 -7.95 12.18
CA ASP A 99 -8.21 -6.83 11.31
C ASP A 99 -9.27 -5.70 11.38
N ILE A 100 -8.91 -4.49 10.95
CA ILE A 100 -9.84 -3.38 10.77
C ILE A 100 -9.89 -3.01 9.29
N ILE A 101 -11.07 -3.13 8.70
CA ILE A 101 -11.29 -2.85 7.29
C ILE A 101 -12.21 -1.62 7.16
N LEU A 102 -11.81 -0.63 6.37
CA LEU A 102 -12.69 0.44 5.91
C LEU A 102 -13.78 -0.11 4.97
N GLU A 103 -15.05 0.07 5.34
CA GLU A 103 -16.21 -0.20 4.48
C GLU A 103 -16.32 0.91 3.42
N GLN A 104 -16.54 0.51 2.15
CA GLN A 104 -16.65 1.42 0.99
C GLN A 104 -18.08 1.87 0.73
#